data_AF-A0A7X2NZ76-F1
#
_entry.id   AF-A0A7X2NZ76-F1
#
_cell.length_a   1.000
_cell.length_b   1.000
_cell.length_c   1.000
_cell.angle_alpha   90.00
_cell.angle_beta   90.00
_cell.angle_gamma   90.00
#
_symmetry.space_group_name_H-M   'P 1'
#
loop_
_entity.id
_entity.type
_entity.pdbx_description
1 polymer ?
#
loop_
_entity_poly.entity_id
_entity_poly.type
_entity_poly.pdbx_seq_one_letter_code
_entity_poly.pdbx_strand_id
1 'polypeptide(L)'
;MSDQARFRHYRLKGRKIGAGELADLFGVEHAQVRRWVQMGAPTVPAAPGIAGPRFDCTEVTRWLIESGQAPPQSANDSEPLPPSAQEIADVIGRQRTLQLIGQLPPSPGRNWRVCLYVPKRLGPDHPLVQMVGWHAANLLVREFGGMILQPSNCRILQRRWRHREVLRMHQDGASPREIADVVELSPRQVANIIAAQQRQA
;
A
#
# COMPACT_ATOMS: atom_id res chain seq x y z
N MET A 1 19.28 -16.36 12.50
CA MET A 1 18.12 -17.00 13.15
C MET A 1 16.88 -16.43 12.50
N SER A 2 16.05 -17.30 11.94
CA SER A 2 15.12 -17.07 10.83
C SER A 2 14.18 -15.89 11.02
N ASP A 3 14.29 -14.92 10.12
CA ASP A 3 13.35 -13.82 9.94
C ASP A 3 12.10 -14.37 9.24
N GLN A 4 11.19 -14.95 10.02
CA GLN A 4 9.82 -15.18 9.58
C GLN A 4 9.20 -13.80 9.36
N ALA A 5 9.29 -13.32 8.12
CA ALA A 5 8.45 -12.26 7.61
C ALA A 5 7.00 -12.61 8.00
N ARG A 6 6.50 -11.97 9.07
CA ARG A 6 5.11 -12.05 9.49
C ARG A 6 4.29 -11.38 8.39
N PHE A 7 4.00 -12.14 7.34
CA PHE A 7 3.11 -11.72 6.28
C PHE A 7 1.74 -11.51 6.91
N ARG A 8 1.37 -10.23 7.00
CA ARG A 8 0.27 -9.72 7.82
C ARG A 8 -1.02 -10.31 7.28
N HIS A 9 -1.75 -11.01 8.14
CA HIS A 9 -3.09 -11.51 7.84
C HIS A 9 -3.97 -10.33 7.46
N TYR A 10 -4.19 -10.11 6.16
CA TYR A 10 -5.33 -9.31 5.71
C TYR A 10 -6.56 -9.87 6.42
N ARG A 11 -7.32 -9.01 7.10
CA ARG A 11 -8.49 -9.41 7.88
C ARG A 11 -9.67 -9.72 6.94
N LEU A 12 -9.45 -10.60 5.98
CA LEU A 12 -10.38 -11.04 4.94
C LEU A 12 -10.70 -12.54 5.10
N LYS A 13 -10.58 -13.09 6.31
CA LYS A 13 -10.77 -14.51 6.60
C LYS A 13 -12.14 -14.97 6.09
N GLY A 14 -12.15 -15.88 5.11
CA GLY A 14 -13.36 -16.46 4.49
C GLY A 14 -14.05 -15.59 3.43
N ARG A 15 -13.45 -14.45 3.03
CA ARG A 15 -14.03 -13.60 1.99
C ARG A 15 -13.61 -14.10 0.61
N LYS A 16 -14.61 -14.44 -0.20
CA LYS A 16 -14.46 -14.69 -1.63
C LYS A 16 -14.41 -13.37 -2.37
N ILE A 17 -13.33 -13.06 -3.06
CA ILE A 17 -13.17 -11.84 -3.87
C ILE A 17 -12.94 -12.16 -5.35
N GLY A 18 -13.22 -11.22 -6.24
CA GLY A 18 -13.05 -11.39 -7.68
C GLY A 18 -11.63 -11.08 -8.13
N ALA A 19 -11.31 -11.36 -9.39
CA ALA A 19 -9.96 -11.14 -9.93
C ALA A 19 -9.51 -9.66 -9.81
N GLY A 20 -10.41 -8.70 -9.99
CA GLY A 20 -10.06 -7.29 -9.86
C GLY A 20 -9.86 -6.83 -8.43
N GLU A 21 -10.72 -7.28 -7.53
CA GLU A 21 -10.56 -7.07 -6.09
C GLU A 21 -9.22 -7.66 -5.60
N LEU A 22 -8.82 -8.80 -6.15
CA LEU A 22 -7.56 -9.47 -5.83
C LEU A 22 -6.36 -8.71 -6.40
N ALA A 23 -6.43 -8.32 -7.68
CA ALA A 23 -5.41 -7.51 -8.34
C ALA A 23 -5.16 -6.24 -7.53
N ASP A 24 -6.27 -5.61 -7.13
CA ASP A 24 -6.24 -4.46 -6.27
C ASP A 24 -5.52 -4.77 -4.97
N LEU A 25 -6.01 -5.72 -4.18
CA LEU A 25 -5.47 -6.04 -2.85
C LEU A 25 -3.95 -6.23 -2.84
N PHE A 26 -3.41 -6.88 -3.88
CA PHE A 26 -1.99 -7.17 -4.01
C PHE A 26 -1.18 -6.08 -4.73
N GLY A 27 -1.83 -5.01 -5.22
CA GLY A 27 -1.16 -3.94 -5.94
C GLY A 27 -0.57 -4.39 -7.27
N VAL A 28 -1.23 -5.33 -7.94
CA VAL A 28 -0.78 -5.89 -9.22
C VAL A 28 -1.80 -5.65 -10.32
N GLU A 29 -1.35 -5.72 -11.57
CA GLU A 29 -2.24 -5.65 -12.73
C GLU A 29 -3.19 -6.85 -12.81
N HIS A 30 -4.38 -6.66 -13.38
CA HIS A 30 -5.33 -7.75 -13.65
C HIS A 30 -4.72 -8.90 -14.47
N ALA A 31 -3.77 -8.58 -15.34
CA ALA A 31 -3.03 -9.58 -16.12
C ALA A 31 -2.21 -10.53 -15.23
N GLN A 32 -1.63 -10.01 -14.14
CA GLN A 32 -0.86 -10.80 -13.18
C GLN A 32 -1.77 -11.79 -12.44
N VAL A 33 -2.99 -11.38 -12.08
CA VAL A 33 -3.97 -12.30 -11.48
C VAL A 33 -4.39 -13.40 -12.45
N ARG A 34 -4.62 -13.08 -13.73
CA ARG A 34 -4.88 -14.11 -14.76
C ARG A 34 -3.73 -15.11 -14.86
N ARG A 35 -2.49 -14.61 -14.79
CA ARG A 35 -1.29 -15.46 -14.78
C ARG A 35 -1.26 -16.37 -13.55
N TRP A 36 -1.61 -15.87 -12.36
CA TRP A 36 -1.71 -16.70 -11.15
C TRP A 36 -2.72 -17.83 -11.32
N VAL A 37 -3.90 -17.56 -11.89
CA VAL A 37 -4.90 -18.60 -12.19
C VAL A 37 -4.33 -19.65 -13.13
N GLN A 38 -3.64 -19.25 -14.19
CA GLN A 38 -2.99 -20.18 -15.13
C GLN A 38 -1.90 -21.03 -14.47
N MET A 39 -1.24 -20.52 -13.42
CA MET A 39 -0.24 -21.23 -12.63
C MET A 39 -0.85 -22.11 -11.52
N GLY A 40 -2.18 -22.15 -11.38
CA GLY A 40 -2.87 -22.99 -10.40
C GLY A 40 -3.16 -22.31 -9.06
N ALA A 41 -3.27 -20.98 -9.03
CA ALA A 41 -3.74 -20.28 -7.84
C ALA A 41 -5.13 -20.77 -7.41
N PRO A 42 -5.38 -20.93 -6.10
CA PRO A 42 -6.64 -21.48 -5.60
C PRO A 42 -7.81 -20.54 -5.96
N THR A 43 -8.79 -21.11 -6.64
CA THR A 43 -10.04 -20.42 -7.01
C THR A 43 -11.24 -21.12 -6.37
N VAL A 44 -12.24 -20.34 -6.00
CA VAL A 44 -13.52 -20.79 -5.50
C VAL A 44 -14.58 -20.62 -6.59
N PRO A 45 -15.52 -21.59 -6.75
CA PRO A 45 -16.63 -21.43 -7.69
C PRO A 45 -17.41 -20.15 -7.42
N ALA A 46 -17.73 -19.42 -8.49
CA ALA A 46 -18.59 -18.26 -8.39
C ALA A 46 -20.03 -18.67 -8.04
N ALA A 47 -20.74 -17.81 -7.32
CA ALA A 47 -22.18 -17.98 -7.12
C ALA A 47 -22.92 -17.83 -8.47
N PRO A 48 -24.10 -18.45 -8.65
CA PRO A 48 -24.91 -18.29 -9.86
C PRO A 48 -25.11 -16.81 -10.18
N GLY A 49 -24.83 -16.41 -11.43
CA GLY A 49 -24.97 -15.02 -11.90
C GLY A 49 -23.75 -14.13 -11.70
N ILE A 50 -22.67 -14.60 -11.06
CA ILE A 50 -21.40 -13.87 -10.97
C ILE A 50 -20.40 -14.44 -11.98
N ALA A 51 -19.91 -13.60 -12.89
CA ALA A 51 -18.94 -14.01 -13.89
C ALA A 51 -17.50 -14.05 -13.35
N GLY A 52 -16.75 -15.09 -13.72
CA GLY A 52 -15.32 -15.23 -13.44
C GLY A 52 -14.97 -15.91 -12.10
N PRO A 53 -13.69 -16.30 -11.91
CA PRO A 53 -13.25 -17.00 -10.71
C PRO A 53 -13.31 -16.10 -9.47
N ARG A 54 -13.61 -16.72 -8.32
CA ARG A 54 -13.49 -16.08 -7.00
C ARG A 54 -12.27 -16.62 -6.27
N PHE A 55 -11.80 -15.90 -5.28
CA PHE A 55 -10.57 -16.19 -4.56
C PHE A 55 -10.79 -16.03 -3.05
N ASP A 56 -10.33 -16.99 -2.26
CA ASP A 56 -10.12 -16.75 -0.84
C ASP A 56 -8.74 -16.10 -0.66
N CYS A 57 -8.69 -14.89 -0.11
CA CYS A 57 -7.44 -14.16 0.06
C CYS A 57 -6.41 -14.93 0.89
N THR A 58 -6.86 -15.70 1.88
CA THR A 58 -5.99 -16.48 2.76
C THR A 58 -5.31 -17.59 1.96
N GLU A 59 -6.08 -18.29 1.13
CA GLU A 59 -5.58 -19.38 0.29
C GLU A 59 -4.66 -18.87 -0.81
N VAL A 60 -5.03 -17.77 -1.48
CA VAL A 60 -4.18 -17.16 -2.51
C VAL A 60 -2.88 -16.63 -1.90
N THR A 61 -2.95 -15.95 -0.75
CA THR A 61 -1.73 -15.47 -0.05
C THR A 61 -0.81 -16.64 0.28
N ARG A 62 -1.35 -17.74 0.82
CA ARG A 62 -0.58 -18.95 1.13
C ARG A 62 0.08 -19.52 -0.13
N TRP A 63 -0.70 -19.69 -1.19
CA TRP A 63 -0.21 -20.22 -2.46
C TRP A 63 0.89 -19.34 -3.07
N LEU A 64 0.75 -18.01 -3.03
CA LEU A 64 1.77 -17.07 -3.54
C LEU A 64 3.11 -17.22 -2.81
N ILE A 65 3.06 -17.47 -1.50
CA ILE A 65 4.25 -17.69 -0.68
C ILE A 65 4.90 -19.03 -1.06
N GLU A 66 4.11 -20.10 -1.10
CA GLU A 66 4.59 -21.46 -1.38
C GLU A 66 5.14 -21.60 -2.82
N SER A 67 4.54 -20.90 -3.78
CA SER A 67 4.96 -20.90 -5.19
C SER A 67 6.08 -19.91 -5.52
N GLY A 68 6.49 -19.06 -4.57
CA GLY A 68 7.45 -17.98 -4.80
C GLY A 68 6.97 -16.91 -5.77
N GLN A 69 5.66 -16.84 -6.05
CA GLN A 69 5.03 -15.86 -6.95
C GLN A 69 4.48 -14.64 -6.23
N ALA A 70 4.72 -14.53 -4.92
CA ALA A 70 4.38 -13.36 -4.14
C ALA A 70 4.94 -12.11 -4.87
N PRO A 71 4.10 -11.11 -5.16
CA PRO A 71 4.59 -9.91 -5.82
C PRO A 71 5.73 -9.33 -4.98
N PRO A 72 6.80 -8.83 -5.62
CA PRO A 72 7.92 -8.26 -4.90
C PRO A 72 7.37 -7.13 -4.03
N GLN A 73 7.27 -7.40 -2.73
CA GLN A 73 7.15 -6.33 -1.74
C GLN A 73 8.41 -5.51 -1.95
N SER A 74 8.23 -4.27 -2.37
CA SER A 74 9.36 -3.37 -2.56
C SER A 74 10.22 -3.46 -1.31
N ALA A 75 11.56 -3.47 -1.43
CA ALA A 75 12.47 -3.61 -0.28
C ALA A 75 12.22 -2.56 0.85
N ASN A 76 11.36 -1.57 0.57
CA ASN A 76 10.88 -0.52 1.45
C ASN A 76 9.63 -0.89 2.30
N ASP A 77 9.07 -2.09 2.15
CA ASP A 77 7.85 -2.58 2.83
C ASP A 77 8.10 -3.19 4.22
N SER A 78 9.36 -3.39 4.60
CA SER A 78 9.76 -3.95 5.90
C SER A 78 9.49 -3.02 7.09
N GLU A 79 9.37 -1.71 6.85
CA GLU A 79 9.16 -0.73 7.93
C GLU A 79 7.69 -0.76 8.41
N PRO A 80 7.44 -0.97 9.71
CA PRO A 80 6.09 -1.06 10.25
C PRO A 80 5.35 0.27 10.09
N LEU A 81 4.06 0.20 9.73
CA LEU A 81 3.20 1.36 9.73
C LEU A 81 2.85 1.76 11.18
N PRO A 82 2.61 3.04 11.46
CA PRO A 82 1.94 3.46 12.68
C PRO A 82 0.63 2.68 12.86
N PRO A 83 0.23 2.29 14.08
CA PRO A 83 -0.95 1.44 14.31
C PRO A 83 -2.22 1.94 13.61
N SER A 84 -2.50 3.24 13.67
CA SER A 84 -3.69 3.84 13.04
C SER A 84 -3.65 3.84 11.50
N ALA A 85 -2.47 3.83 10.89
CA ALA A 85 -2.34 3.61 9.46
C ALA A 85 -2.39 2.10 9.12
N GLN A 86 -1.89 1.25 10.02
CA GLN A 86 -1.94 -0.21 9.85
C GLN A 86 -3.38 -0.72 9.75
N GLU A 87 -4.31 -0.22 10.58
CA GLU A 87 -5.72 -0.60 10.51
C GLU A 87 -6.35 -0.37 9.13
N ILE A 88 -5.98 0.72 8.46
CA ILE A 88 -6.43 1.03 7.10
C ILE A 88 -5.72 0.09 6.10
N ALA A 89 -4.42 -0.12 6.27
CA ALA A 89 -3.64 -1.01 5.42
C ALA A 89 -4.09 -2.48 5.48
N ASP A 90 -4.63 -2.92 6.60
CA ASP A 90 -5.21 -4.27 6.75
C ASP A 90 -6.48 -4.44 5.89
N VAL A 91 -7.11 -3.33 5.47
CA VAL A 91 -8.33 -3.30 4.65
C VAL A 91 -8.02 -3.09 3.16
N ILE A 92 -7.22 -2.09 2.81
CA ILE A 92 -6.98 -1.69 1.40
C ILE A 92 -5.55 -1.92 0.89
N GLY A 93 -4.68 -2.47 1.74
CA GLY A 93 -3.27 -2.68 1.46
C GLY A 93 -2.39 -1.47 1.81
N ARG A 94 -1.11 -1.74 2.10
CA ARG A 94 -0.11 -0.76 2.53
C ARG A 94 0.07 0.39 1.54
N GLN A 95 0.27 0.08 0.27
CA GLN A 95 0.56 1.08 -0.77
C GLN A 95 -0.60 2.08 -0.92
N ARG A 96 -1.84 1.59 -1.05
CA ARG A 96 -3.02 2.47 -1.12
C ARG A 96 -3.21 3.29 0.14
N THR A 97 -2.98 2.71 1.31
CA THR A 97 -3.04 3.45 2.56
C THR A 97 -2.04 4.61 2.59
N LEU A 98 -0.79 4.37 2.18
CA LEU A 98 0.23 5.42 2.14
C LEU A 98 -0.11 6.50 1.10
N GLN A 99 -0.62 6.10 -0.08
CA GLN A 99 -1.08 7.05 -1.10
C GLN A 99 -2.27 7.89 -0.60
N LEU A 100 -3.27 7.26 0.02
CA LEU A 100 -4.43 7.93 0.61
C LEU A 100 -4.00 8.94 1.67
N ILE A 101 -3.18 8.52 2.64
CA ILE A 101 -2.70 9.40 3.71
C ILE A 101 -1.86 10.56 3.13
N GLY A 102 -1.04 10.28 2.11
CA GLY A 102 -0.20 11.28 1.46
C GLY A 102 -0.97 12.37 0.69
N GLN A 103 -2.19 12.05 0.22
CA GLN A 103 -3.07 13.00 -0.47
C GLN A 103 -3.90 13.87 0.48
N LEU A 104 -4.00 13.51 1.76
CA LEU A 104 -4.83 14.22 2.73
C LEU A 104 -4.06 15.37 3.41
N PRO A 105 -4.69 16.56 3.58
CA PRO A 105 -4.07 17.63 4.32
C PRO A 105 -3.93 17.26 5.82
N PRO A 106 -2.88 17.73 6.50
CA PRO A 106 -2.75 17.58 7.95
C PRO A 106 -3.94 18.21 8.68
N SER A 107 -4.34 17.62 9.81
CA SER A 107 -5.41 18.19 10.63
C SER A 107 -5.00 19.56 11.21
N PRO A 108 -5.88 20.58 11.16
CA PRO A 108 -5.63 21.87 11.81
C PRO A 108 -5.28 21.69 13.29
N GLY A 109 -4.21 22.34 13.74
CA GLY A 109 -3.71 22.24 15.11
C GLY A 109 -3.10 20.88 15.52
N ARG A 110 -3.14 19.86 14.65
CA ARG A 110 -2.59 18.52 14.91
C ARG A 110 -1.89 17.97 13.67
N ASN A 111 -0.76 18.57 13.34
CA ASN A 111 -0.01 18.27 12.11
C ASN A 111 0.52 16.83 12.02
N TRP A 112 0.53 16.06 13.11
CA TRP A 112 0.97 14.66 13.19
C TRP A 112 -0.07 13.64 12.67
N ARG A 113 -1.31 14.07 12.41
CA ARG A 113 -2.39 13.22 11.89
C ARG A 113 -3.14 13.88 10.74
N VAL A 114 -3.84 13.06 9.97
CA VAL A 114 -4.85 13.49 9.00
C VAL A 114 -6.25 13.12 9.50
N CYS A 115 -7.27 13.70 8.91
CA CYS A 115 -8.67 13.42 9.25
C CYS A 115 -9.37 12.91 8.00
N LEU A 116 -9.95 11.72 8.07
CA LEU A 116 -10.65 11.09 6.95
C LEU A 116 -12.04 10.67 7.41
N TYR A 117 -13.07 11.30 6.88
CA TYR A 117 -14.43 10.80 7.01
C TYR A 117 -14.67 9.70 5.98
N VAL A 118 -15.17 8.55 6.44
CA VAL A 118 -15.62 7.45 5.57
C VAL A 118 -17.15 7.46 5.56
N PRO A 119 -17.80 7.77 4.42
CA PRO A 119 -19.26 7.82 4.37
C PRO A 119 -19.89 6.44 4.51
N LYS A 120 -21.18 6.37 4.87
CA LYS A 120 -21.92 5.10 4.92
C LYS A 120 -22.29 4.53 3.54
N ARG A 121 -22.30 5.39 2.51
CA ARG A 121 -22.59 5.05 1.11
C ARG A 121 -21.71 5.90 0.21
N LEU A 122 -21.22 5.34 -0.89
CA LEU A 122 -20.39 6.02 -1.88
C LEU A 122 -21.06 6.01 -3.25
N GLY A 123 -21.01 7.15 -3.93
CA GLY A 123 -21.20 7.21 -5.39
C GLY A 123 -19.85 7.09 -6.11
N PRO A 124 -19.85 6.73 -7.41
CA PRO A 124 -18.63 6.56 -8.20
C PRO A 124 -17.77 7.83 -8.28
N ASP A 125 -18.39 9.01 -8.26
CA ASP A 125 -17.69 10.30 -8.37
C ASP A 125 -17.19 10.85 -7.03
N HIS A 126 -17.32 10.08 -5.94
CA HIS A 126 -16.92 10.56 -4.62
C HIS A 126 -15.37 10.71 -4.52
N PRO A 127 -14.83 11.75 -3.87
CA PRO A 127 -13.38 11.97 -3.77
C PRO A 127 -12.60 10.77 -3.22
N LEU A 128 -13.16 10.03 -2.26
CA LEU A 128 -12.55 8.78 -1.77
C LEU A 128 -12.34 7.74 -2.88
N VAL A 129 -13.29 7.61 -3.80
CA VAL A 129 -13.17 6.72 -4.97
C VAL A 129 -12.05 7.21 -5.90
N GLN A 130 -11.92 8.53 -6.10
CA GLN A 130 -10.83 9.08 -6.91
C GLN A 130 -9.45 8.83 -6.28
N MET A 131 -9.36 8.91 -4.94
CA MET A 131 -8.08 8.74 -4.23
C MET A 131 -7.59 7.29 -4.16
N VAL A 132 -8.50 6.31 -3.99
CA VAL A 132 -8.11 4.89 -3.76
C VAL A 132 -8.70 3.88 -4.76
N GLY A 133 -9.58 4.33 -5.65
CA GLY A 133 -10.34 3.47 -6.55
C GLY A 133 -11.64 2.97 -5.95
N TRP A 134 -12.59 2.60 -6.83
CA TRP A 134 -13.94 2.18 -6.45
C TRP A 134 -13.95 1.01 -5.48
N HIS A 135 -13.12 0.00 -5.76
CA HIS A 135 -13.10 -1.21 -4.96
C HIS A 135 -12.59 -0.92 -3.53
N ALA A 136 -11.42 -0.33 -3.39
CA ALA A 136 -10.82 0.01 -2.10
C ALA A 136 -11.72 0.96 -1.29
N ALA A 137 -12.36 1.93 -1.94
CA ALA A 137 -13.29 2.83 -1.27
C ALA A 137 -14.51 2.08 -0.70
N ASN A 138 -15.06 1.10 -1.42
CA ASN A 138 -16.12 0.23 -0.90
C ASN A 138 -15.64 -0.65 0.27
N LEU A 139 -14.38 -1.09 0.27
CA LEU A 139 -13.81 -1.79 1.44
C LEU A 139 -13.79 -0.90 2.68
N LEU A 140 -13.35 0.35 2.51
CA LEU A 140 -13.34 1.33 3.60
C LEU A 140 -14.75 1.60 4.13
N VAL A 141 -15.74 1.80 3.26
CA VAL A 141 -17.14 1.99 3.69
C VAL A 141 -17.67 0.80 4.46
N ARG A 142 -17.33 -0.41 4.02
CA ARG A 142 -17.82 -1.62 4.69
C ARG A 142 -17.28 -1.73 6.11
N GLU A 143 -15.99 -1.46 6.30
CA GLU A 143 -15.34 -1.65 7.60
C GLU A 143 -15.41 -0.41 8.51
N PHE A 144 -15.45 0.80 7.93
CA PHE A 144 -15.37 2.07 8.66
C PHE A 144 -16.54 3.03 8.36
N GLY A 145 -17.61 2.55 7.72
CA GLY A 145 -18.72 3.39 7.25
C GLY A 145 -19.36 4.24 8.34
N GLY A 146 -19.36 5.56 8.15
CA GLY A 146 -19.84 6.54 9.11
C GLY A 146 -18.83 6.96 10.18
N MET A 147 -17.60 6.45 10.13
CA MET A 147 -16.54 6.81 11.07
C MET A 147 -15.67 7.95 10.55
N ILE A 148 -15.05 8.68 11.49
CA ILE A 148 -13.97 9.62 11.20
C ILE A 148 -12.67 8.96 11.65
N LEU A 149 -11.85 8.56 10.68
CA LEU A 149 -10.53 7.99 10.90
C LEU A 149 -9.52 9.12 11.14
N GLN A 150 -8.60 8.89 12.08
CA GLN A 150 -7.55 9.86 12.43
C GLN A 150 -6.16 9.22 12.34
N PRO A 151 -5.74 8.72 11.15
CA PRO A 151 -4.47 8.03 11.01
C PRO A 151 -3.29 9.00 11.14
N SER A 152 -2.13 8.44 11.52
CA SER A 152 -0.87 9.18 11.47
C SER A 152 -0.59 9.67 10.05
N ASN A 153 -0.01 10.86 9.93
CA ASN A 153 0.33 11.46 8.64
C ASN A 153 1.46 10.73 7.88
N CYS A 154 2.09 9.72 8.48
CA CYS A 154 3.18 8.92 7.91
C CYS A 154 4.38 9.72 7.36
N ARG A 155 4.57 11.00 7.77
CA ARG A 155 5.65 11.86 7.26
C ARG A 155 7.04 11.32 7.58
N ILE A 156 7.20 10.63 8.70
CA ILE A 156 8.47 10.00 9.08
C ILE A 156 8.83 8.87 8.10
N LEU A 157 7.86 8.02 7.75
CA LEU A 157 8.04 6.96 6.76
C LEU A 157 8.40 7.54 5.39
N GLN A 158 7.66 8.57 4.95
CA GLN A 158 7.93 9.26 3.68
C GLN A 158 9.34 9.88 3.66
N ARG A 159 9.77 10.49 4.77
CA ARG A 159 11.12 11.06 4.91
C ARG A 159 12.20 9.97 4.83
N ARG A 160 12.03 8.86 5.55
CA ARG A 160 12.97 7.73 5.54
C ARG A 160 13.06 7.08 4.17
N TRP A 161 11.94 6.92 3.49
CA TRP A 161 11.90 6.44 2.11
C TRP A 161 12.66 7.38 1.17
N ARG A 162 12.37 8.69 1.20
CA ARG A 162 13.09 9.68 0.37
C ARG A 162 14.58 9.70 0.64
N HIS A 163 15.01 9.63 1.91
CA HIS A 163 16.42 9.56 2.25
C HIS A 163 17.09 8.32 1.66
N ARG A 164 16.46 7.15 1.74
CA ARG A 164 16.97 5.92 1.13
C ARG A 164 17.06 6.04 -0.39
N GLU A 165 16.04 6.62 -1.02
CA GLU A 165 16.03 6.81 -2.47
C GLU A 165 17.14 7.75 -2.93
N VAL A 166 17.40 8.84 -2.20
CA VAL A 166 18.55 9.72 -2.43
C VAL A 166 19.86 8.95 -2.41
N LEU A 167 20.06 8.11 -1.40
CA LEU A 167 21.30 7.33 -1.26
C LEU A 167 21.43 6.27 -2.36
N ARG A 168 20.34 5.60 -2.71
CA ARG A 168 20.27 4.60 -3.78
C ARG A 168 20.64 5.24 -5.12
N MET A 169 19.98 6.34 -5.50
CA MET A 169 20.26 7.05 -6.75
C MET A 169 21.70 7.60 -6.80
N HIS A 170 22.23 8.05 -5.67
CA HIS A 170 23.63 8.49 -5.61
C HIS A 170 24.62 7.33 -5.81
N GLN A 171 24.34 6.16 -5.22
CA GLN A 171 25.12 4.93 -5.45
C GLN A 171 25.06 4.47 -6.91
N ASP A 172 23.93 4.69 -7.58
CA ASP A 172 23.76 4.45 -9.02
C ASP A 172 24.45 5.51 -9.91
N GLY A 173 25.14 6.49 -9.32
CA GLY A 173 25.94 7.50 -10.03
C GLY A 173 25.16 8.77 -10.43
N ALA A 174 23.90 8.93 -10.03
CA ALA A 174 23.14 10.15 -10.31
C ALA A 174 23.75 11.36 -9.58
N SER A 175 23.74 12.51 -10.25
CA SER A 175 24.22 13.76 -9.67
C SER A 175 23.23 14.30 -8.63
N PRO A 176 23.68 15.08 -7.62
CA PRO A 176 22.79 15.68 -6.63
C PRO A 176 21.67 16.54 -7.21
N ARG A 177 21.84 17.08 -8.42
CA ARG A 177 20.83 17.88 -9.12
C ARG A 177 19.74 17.00 -9.73
N GLU A 178 20.13 15.93 -10.42
CA GLU A 178 19.17 14.96 -10.99
C GLU A 178 18.34 14.29 -9.89
N ILE A 179 18.99 13.94 -8.77
CA ILE A 179 18.31 13.38 -7.60
C ILE A 179 17.30 14.39 -7.05
N ALA A 180 17.70 15.65 -6.88
CA ALA A 180 16.85 16.72 -6.36
C ALA A 180 15.56 16.90 -7.17
N ASP A 181 15.67 16.88 -8.50
CA ASP A 181 14.53 17.01 -9.41
C ASP A 181 13.56 15.83 -9.28
N VAL A 182 14.07 14.61 -9.09
CA VAL A 182 13.24 13.39 -8.96
C VAL A 182 12.56 13.28 -7.59
N VAL A 183 13.26 13.59 -6.50
CA VAL A 183 12.73 13.40 -5.13
C VAL A 183 12.10 14.65 -4.52
N GLU A 184 11.99 15.72 -5.31
CA GLU A 184 11.43 17.02 -4.94
C GLU A 184 12.10 17.62 -3.69
N LEU A 185 13.43 17.62 -3.67
CA LEU A 185 14.25 18.23 -2.61
C LEU A 185 15.17 19.29 -3.20
N SER A 186 15.65 20.21 -2.37
CA SER A 186 16.71 21.11 -2.82
C SER A 186 18.03 20.34 -3.02
N PRO A 187 18.89 20.72 -3.98
CA PRO A 187 20.22 20.13 -4.14
C PRO A 187 21.06 20.17 -2.85
N ARG A 188 20.87 21.22 -2.03
CA ARG A 188 21.50 21.35 -0.70
C ARG A 188 21.04 20.27 0.27
N GLN A 189 19.75 19.95 0.31
CA GLN A 189 19.22 18.87 1.16
C GLN A 189 19.75 17.51 0.71
N VAL A 190 19.79 17.26 -0.60
CA VAL A 190 20.38 16.04 -1.17
C VAL A 190 21.84 15.89 -0.75
N ALA A 191 22.66 16.94 -0.94
CA ALA A 191 24.06 16.94 -0.52
C ALA A 191 24.22 16.69 0.99
N ASN A 192 23.36 17.29 1.83
CA ASN A 192 23.38 17.06 3.27
C ASN A 192 23.05 15.60 3.64
N ILE A 193 22.11 14.97 2.94
CA ILE A 193 21.74 13.56 3.18
C ILE A 193 22.93 12.65 2.82
N ILE A 194 23.54 12.86 1.66
CA ILE A 194 24.72 12.10 1.19
C ILE A 194 25.89 12.26 2.18
N ALA A 195 26.22 13.50 2.53
CA ALA A 195 27.30 13.78 3.48
C ALA A 195 27.05 13.19 4.87
N ALA A 196 25.79 13.16 5.33
CA ALA A 196 25.44 12.53 6.60
C ALA A 196 25.68 11.02 6.58
N GLN A 197 25.42 10.33 5.46
CA GLN A 197 25.69 8.90 5.30
C GLN A 197 27.20 8.61 5.31
N GLN A 198 27.99 9.44 4.63
CA GLN A 198 29.46 9.28 4.57
C GLN A 198 30.16 9.48 5.91
N ARG A 199 29.55 10.22 6.85
CA ARG A 199 30.07 10.38 8.23
C ARG A 199 29.73 9.20 9.13
N GLN A 200 28.77 8.36 8.74
CA GLN A 200 28.31 7.20 9.49
C GLN A 200 28.94 5.88 8.99
N ALA A 201 29.66 5.93 7.87
CA ALA A 201 30.44 4.84 7.30
C ALA A 201 31.92 4.98 7.70
#